data_AF-A0A1G6I7M2-F1
#
_entry.id   AF-A0A1G6I7M2-F1
#
_cell.length_a   1.000
_cell.length_b   1.000
_cell.length_c   1.000
_cell.angle_alpha   90.00
_cell.angle_beta   90.00
_cell.angle_gamma   90.00
#
_symmetry.space_group_name_H-M   'P 1'
#
loop_
_entity.id
_entity.type
_entity.pdbx_description
1 polymer ?
#
loop_
_entity_poly.entity_id
_entity_poly.type
_entity_poly.pdbx_seq_one_letter_code
_entity_poly.pdbx_strand_id
1 'polypeptide(L)'
;MALLKKKAAEEFRVPGLAESSPEYAALIAKRQELQERYSALNAERSKLRREIEAEKSKGGQRLSSDVAKLLGDDPVDSVSALSKQLREVTTEMGNIESAQEVLRRRIDEARNNASKVVCDTVRQEYQRRLGALCNAARALEAARQDLDALLDQLDAEDIRKDYLRVITPHFMGDRRDGKVGYFLKECAGAGHNV
;
A
#
# COMPACT_ATOMS: atom_id res chain seq x y z
N MET A 1 35.20 -37.49 -1.29
CA MET A 1 35.06 -36.03 -1.49
C MET A 1 33.58 -35.72 -1.71
N ALA A 2 32.84 -35.44 -0.64
CA ALA A 2 31.39 -35.23 -0.73
C ALA A 2 31.10 -33.82 -1.27
N LEU A 3 30.42 -33.76 -2.42
CA LEU A 3 29.86 -32.54 -3.00
C LEU A 3 28.73 -32.04 -2.08
N LEU A 4 29.03 -31.04 -1.26
CA LEU A 4 28.02 -30.25 -0.55
C LEU A 4 27.15 -29.54 -1.58
N LYS A 5 26.00 -30.14 -1.88
CA LYS A 5 24.89 -29.56 -2.63
C LYS A 5 24.52 -28.24 -1.94
N LYS A 6 24.90 -27.11 -2.54
CA LYS A 6 24.49 -25.78 -2.10
C LYS A 6 22.96 -25.76 -2.14
N LYS A 7 22.32 -25.80 -0.98
CA LYS A 7 20.87 -25.65 -0.84
C LYS A 7 20.51 -24.33 -1.53
N ALA A 8 19.61 -24.36 -2.51
CA ALA A 8 19.14 -23.15 -3.18
C ALA A 8 18.72 -22.16 -2.09
N ALA A 9 19.38 -21.01 -2.03
CA ALA A 9 19.05 -19.99 -1.05
C ALA A 9 17.57 -19.64 -1.24
N GLU A 10 16.78 -19.79 -0.19
CA GLU A 10 15.35 -19.45 -0.23
C GLU A 10 15.22 -18.02 -0.75
N GLU A 11 14.28 -17.82 -1.68
CA GLU A 11 14.06 -16.52 -2.30
C GLU A 11 13.66 -15.52 -1.20
N PHE A 12 14.47 -14.48 -1.02
CA PHE A 12 14.20 -13.46 0.00
C PHE A 12 12.82 -12.85 -0.23
N ARG A 13 11.94 -13.00 0.76
CA ARG A 13 10.59 -12.46 0.74
C ARG A 13 10.51 -11.21 1.58
N VAL A 14 9.97 -10.14 1.00
CA VAL A 14 9.67 -8.90 1.71
C VAL A 14 8.47 -9.15 2.65
N PRO A 15 8.59 -8.85 3.96
CA PRO A 15 7.48 -9.02 4.89
C PRO A 15 6.37 -8.01 4.61
N GLY A 16 5.11 -8.41 4.89
CA GLY A 16 3.97 -7.52 4.77
C GLY A 16 3.95 -6.43 5.84
N LEU A 17 3.25 -5.32 5.58
CA LEU A 17 3.11 -4.23 6.57
C LEU A 17 2.41 -4.70 7.86
N ALA A 18 1.38 -5.55 7.73
CA ALA A 18 0.67 -6.13 8.87
C ALA A 18 1.50 -7.17 9.64
N GLU A 19 2.44 -7.83 8.97
CA GLU A 19 3.37 -8.77 9.61
C GLU A 19 4.48 -8.03 10.37
N SER A 20 4.86 -6.84 9.89
CA SER A 20 5.96 -6.04 10.42
C SER A 20 5.53 -5.07 11.53
N SER A 21 4.22 -4.79 11.65
CA SER A 21 3.67 -3.94 12.71
C SER A 21 2.33 -4.48 13.22
N PRO A 22 2.28 -4.99 14.47
CA PRO A 22 1.02 -5.46 15.06
C PRO A 22 0.04 -4.30 15.28
N GLU A 23 0.53 -3.08 15.48
CA GLU A 23 -0.30 -1.88 15.60
C GLU A 23 -1.03 -1.57 14.28
N TYR A 24 -0.31 -1.61 13.16
CA TYR A 24 -0.92 -1.42 11.84
C TYR A 24 -1.97 -2.51 11.56
N ALA A 25 -1.66 -3.78 11.86
CA ALA A 25 -2.62 -4.87 11.71
C ALA A 25 -3.89 -4.67 12.55
N ALA A 26 -3.74 -4.23 13.81
CA ALA A 26 -4.87 -3.96 14.71
C ALA A 26 -5.76 -2.81 14.19
N LEU A 27 -5.16 -1.75 13.65
CA LEU A 27 -5.92 -0.63 13.08
C LEU A 27 -6.69 -1.04 11.82
N ILE A 28 -6.12 -1.90 10.97
CA ILE A 28 -6.80 -2.46 9.80
C ILE A 28 -7.98 -3.34 10.23
N ALA A 29 -7.77 -4.22 11.23
CA ALA A 29 -8.85 -5.03 11.78
C ALA A 29 -9.97 -4.17 12.37
N LYS A 30 -9.63 -3.09 13.10
CA LYS A 30 -10.61 -2.17 13.67
C LYS A 30 -11.42 -1.42 12.60
N ARG A 31 -10.78 -1.08 11.47
CA ARG A 31 -11.46 -0.45 10.34
C ARG A 31 -12.52 -1.38 9.74
N GLN A 32 -12.17 -2.66 9.62
CA GLN A 32 -13.06 -3.69 9.09
C GLN A 32 -14.26 -3.91 10.02
N GLU A 33 -14.03 -3.99 11.33
CA GLU A 33 -15.09 -4.07 12.35
C GLU A 33 -16.06 -2.88 12.26
N LEU A 34 -15.55 -1.64 12.15
CA LEU A 34 -16.39 -0.45 12.01
C LEU A 34 -17.20 -0.44 10.70
N GLN A 35 -16.61 -0.94 9.61
CA GLN A 35 -17.29 -1.04 8.33
C GLN A 35 -18.45 -2.06 8.36
N GLU A 36 -18.23 -3.19 9.02
CA GLU A 36 -19.25 -4.22 9.24
C GLU A 36 -20.40 -3.68 10.10
N ARG A 37 -20.08 -2.98 11.20
CA ARG A 37 -21.07 -2.32 12.06
C ARG A 37 -21.86 -1.25 11.31
N TYR A 38 -21.20 -0.42 10.51
CA TYR A 38 -21.87 0.58 9.67
C TYR A 38 -22.85 -0.07 8.68
N SER A 39 -22.44 -1.17 8.05
CA SER A 39 -23.27 -1.91 7.11
C SER A 39 -24.50 -2.51 7.80
N ALA A 40 -24.35 -3.05 9.01
CA ALA A 40 -25.44 -3.56 9.83
C ALA A 40 -26.44 -2.46 10.22
N LEU A 41 -25.96 -1.32 10.72
CA LEU A 41 -26.80 -0.16 11.07
C LEU A 41 -27.52 0.41 9.85
N ASN A 42 -26.88 0.43 8.68
CA ASN A 42 -27.53 0.88 7.45
C ASN A 42 -28.69 -0.04 7.03
N ALA A 43 -28.54 -1.36 7.24
CA ALA A 43 -29.62 -2.31 7.03
C ALA A 43 -30.76 -2.10 8.04
N GLU A 44 -30.43 -1.88 9.32
CA GLU A 44 -31.40 -1.57 10.38
C GLU A 44 -32.16 -0.27 10.10
N ARG A 45 -31.46 0.80 9.73
CA ARG A 45 -32.04 2.08 9.30
C ARG A 45 -33.05 1.89 8.17
N SER A 46 -32.74 1.03 7.21
CA SER A 46 -33.61 0.73 6.09
C SER A 46 -34.86 -0.05 6.51
N LYS A 47 -34.74 -0.95 7.49
CA LYS A 47 -35.89 -1.67 8.08
C LYS A 47 -36.79 -0.73 8.87
N LEU A 48 -36.23 0.06 9.80
CA LEU A 48 -36.98 1.04 10.60
C LEU A 48 -37.75 2.04 9.72
N ARG A 49 -37.15 2.51 8.62
CA ARG A 49 -37.85 3.38 7.65
C ARG A 49 -39.08 2.71 7.03
N ARG A 50 -38.97 1.43 6.64
CA ARG A 50 -40.09 0.66 6.08
C ARG A 50 -41.19 0.42 7.11
N GLU A 51 -40.81 0.12 8.35
CA GLU A 51 -41.76 -0.08 9.45
C GLU A 51 -42.52 1.20 9.78
N ILE A 52 -41.82 2.34 9.85
CA ILE A 52 -42.45 3.66 10.04
C ILE A 52 -43.43 3.96 8.91
N GLU A 53 -43.08 3.68 7.65
CA GLU A 53 -43.95 3.95 6.51
C GLU A 53 -45.17 3.01 6.47
N ALA A 54 -44.97 1.73 6.78
CA ALA A 54 -46.06 0.76 6.90
C ALA A 54 -47.03 1.18 8.02
N GLU A 55 -46.51 1.61 9.16
CA GLU A 55 -47.30 2.05 10.32
C GLU A 55 -48.00 3.39 10.08
N LYS A 56 -47.43 4.26 9.23
CA LYS A 56 -48.12 5.45 8.70
C LYS A 56 -49.25 5.08 7.73
N SER A 57 -49.02 4.10 6.87
CA SER A 57 -49.97 3.65 5.84
C SER A 57 -51.16 2.86 6.42
N LYS A 58 -50.98 2.18 7.56
CA LYS A 58 -52.05 1.50 8.32
C LYS A 58 -53.03 2.45 9.01
N GLY A 59 -52.87 3.76 8.87
CA GLY A 59 -53.62 4.79 9.59
C GLY A 59 -55.13 4.64 9.55
N GLY A 60 -55.69 4.00 10.59
CA GLY A 60 -57.01 4.32 11.12
C GLY A 60 -56.88 5.61 11.94
N GLN A 61 -57.52 6.67 11.47
CA GLN A 61 -57.87 7.91 12.18
C GLN A 61 -57.06 8.21 13.46
N ARG A 62 -55.89 8.84 13.30
CA ARG A 62 -55.04 9.24 14.43
C ARG A 62 -55.71 10.39 15.19
N LEU A 63 -56.32 10.05 16.31
CA LEU A 63 -56.74 11.00 17.32
C LEU A 63 -55.49 11.71 17.87
N SER A 64 -55.59 13.01 18.17
CA SER A 64 -54.55 13.74 18.89
C SER A 64 -54.16 12.97 20.16
N SER A 65 -52.88 13.01 20.58
CA SER A 65 -52.40 12.33 21.79
C SER A 65 -53.22 12.68 23.03
N ASP A 66 -53.83 13.87 23.06
CA ASP A 66 -54.70 14.33 24.14
C ASP A 66 -56.09 13.69 24.08
N VAL A 67 -56.59 13.40 22.88
CA VAL A 67 -57.88 12.74 22.65
C VAL A 67 -57.79 11.23 22.88
N ALA A 68 -56.67 10.60 22.49
CA ALA A 68 -56.42 9.18 22.80
C ALA A 68 -56.31 8.92 24.31
N LYS A 69 -55.61 9.81 25.05
CA LYS A 69 -55.57 9.79 26.52
C LYS A 69 -56.95 9.98 27.16
N LEU A 70 -57.80 10.83 26.59
CA LEU A 70 -59.18 11.03 27.05
C LEU A 70 -60.08 9.82 26.78
N LEU A 71 -59.77 9.01 25.76
CA LEU A 71 -60.54 7.80 25.40
C LEU A 71 -60.04 6.54 26.11
N GLY A 72 -58.95 6.61 26.88
CA GLY A 72 -58.40 5.48 27.63
C GLY A 72 -57.65 4.46 26.77
N ASP A 73 -57.41 4.76 25.49
CA ASP A 73 -56.52 3.99 24.64
C ASP A 73 -55.07 4.38 24.97
N ASP A 74 -54.23 3.39 25.31
CA ASP A 74 -52.81 3.62 25.52
C ASP A 74 -52.18 4.11 24.21
N PRO A 75 -51.75 5.38 24.10
CA PRO A 75 -51.14 5.87 22.89
C PRO A 75 -49.67 5.44 22.94
N VAL A 76 -49.43 4.15 22.74
CA VAL A 76 -48.11 3.73 22.28
C VAL A 76 -48.06 4.17 20.83
N ASP A 77 -47.67 5.42 20.60
CA ASP A 77 -47.33 5.91 19.27
C ASP A 77 -46.13 5.08 18.79
N SER A 78 -46.41 3.92 18.21
CA SER A 78 -45.46 2.97 17.63
C SER A 78 -44.50 3.70 16.69
N VAL A 79 -45.00 4.69 15.97
CA VAL A 79 -44.23 5.58 15.10
C VAL A 79 -43.26 6.48 15.86
N SER A 80 -43.62 6.98 17.05
CA SER A 80 -42.74 7.82 17.88
C SER A 80 -41.55 7.00 18.42
N ALA A 81 -41.81 5.79 18.91
CA ALA A 81 -40.78 4.86 19.36
C ALA A 81 -39.82 4.44 18.22
N LEU A 82 -40.36 4.06 17.06
CA LEU A 82 -39.56 3.73 15.86
C LEU A 82 -38.77 4.94 15.35
N SER A 83 -39.35 6.14 15.42
CA SER A 83 -38.64 7.38 15.04
C SER A 83 -37.49 7.71 15.99
N LYS A 84 -37.63 7.40 17.29
CA LYS A 84 -36.55 7.54 18.27
C LYS A 84 -35.41 6.58 17.95
N GLN A 85 -35.71 5.30 17.71
CA GLN A 85 -34.71 4.30 17.31
C GLN A 85 -34.01 4.69 16.01
N LEU A 86 -34.75 5.22 15.02
CA LEU A 86 -34.16 5.70 13.77
C LEU A 86 -33.16 6.85 14.00
N ARG A 87 -33.44 7.75 14.93
CA ARG A 87 -32.52 8.83 15.31
C ARG A 87 -31.26 8.27 15.97
N GLU A 88 -31.40 7.34 16.90
CA GLU A 88 -30.28 6.68 17.58
C GLU A 88 -29.35 5.98 16.58
N VAL A 89 -29.91 5.17 15.66
CA VAL A 89 -29.15 4.52 14.59
C VAL A 89 -28.44 5.54 13.70
N THR A 90 -29.11 6.65 13.34
CA THR A 90 -28.51 7.70 12.51
C THR A 90 -27.35 8.40 13.22
N THR A 91 -27.50 8.68 14.52
CA THR A 91 -26.44 9.24 15.36
C THR A 91 -25.25 8.29 15.45
N GLU A 92 -25.50 7.00 15.65
CA GLU A 92 -24.44 5.99 15.72
C GLU A 92 -23.67 5.87 14.39
N MET A 93 -24.38 5.90 13.25
CA MET A 93 -23.74 5.94 11.93
C MET A 93 -22.83 7.16 11.77
N GLY A 94 -23.27 8.35 12.17
CA GLY A 94 -22.44 9.58 12.12
C GLY A 94 -21.22 9.51 13.04
N ASN A 95 -21.35 8.87 14.21
CA ASN A 95 -20.22 8.60 15.11
C ASN A 95 -19.21 7.64 14.47
N ILE A 96 -19.68 6.59 13.78
CA ILE A 96 -18.81 5.64 13.08
C ILE A 96 -18.07 6.32 11.91
N GLU A 97 -18.74 7.16 11.12
CA GLU A 97 -18.09 7.93 10.05
C GLU A 97 -16.99 8.83 10.61
N SER A 98 -17.27 9.53 11.71
CA SER A 98 -16.28 10.36 12.41
C SER A 98 -15.11 9.52 12.93
N ALA A 99 -15.39 8.34 13.49
CA ALA A 99 -14.36 7.41 13.96
C ALA A 99 -13.50 6.86 12.81
N GLN A 100 -14.10 6.59 11.64
CA GLN A 100 -13.38 6.12 10.45
C GLN A 100 -12.39 7.18 9.92
N GLU A 101 -12.74 8.46 9.97
CA GLU A 101 -11.83 9.55 9.59
C GLU A 101 -10.63 9.66 10.54
N VAL A 102 -10.84 9.53 11.84
CA VAL A 102 -9.75 9.48 12.83
C VAL A 102 -8.88 8.24 12.60
N LEU A 103 -9.51 7.10 12.35
CA LEU A 103 -8.81 5.84 12.12
C LEU A 103 -7.96 5.89 10.85
N ARG A 104 -8.44 6.54 9.79
CA ARG A 104 -7.67 6.75 8.55
C ARG A 104 -6.34 7.46 8.81
N ARG A 105 -6.37 8.57 9.56
CA ARG A 105 -5.15 9.32 9.93
C ARG A 105 -4.18 8.45 10.72
N ARG A 106 -4.68 7.69 11.71
CA ARG A 106 -3.86 6.75 12.50
C ARG A 106 -3.27 5.63 11.65
N ILE A 107 -4.01 5.11 10.68
CA ILE A 107 -3.51 4.10 9.73
C ILE A 107 -2.38 4.66 8.89
N ASP A 108 -2.48 5.91 8.43
CA ASP A 108 -1.42 6.55 7.64
C ASP A 108 -0.14 6.76 8.47
N GLU A 109 -0.27 7.18 9.73
CA GLU A 109 0.85 7.28 10.67
C GLU A 109 1.50 5.91 10.97
N ALA A 110 0.68 4.91 11.30
CA ALA A 110 1.13 3.55 11.57
C ALA A 110 1.77 2.91 10.33
N ARG A 111 1.28 3.22 9.13
CA ARG A 111 1.86 2.78 7.85
C ARG A 111 3.27 3.29 7.68
N ASN A 112 3.53 4.56 8.01
CA ASN A 112 4.87 5.13 7.92
C ASN A 112 5.85 4.41 8.85
N ASN A 113 5.41 4.11 10.08
CA ASN A 113 6.22 3.37 11.05
C ASN A 113 6.46 1.92 10.59
N ALA A 114 5.42 1.22 10.15
CA ALA A 114 5.54 -0.14 9.61
C ALA A 114 6.47 -0.20 8.38
N SER A 115 6.40 0.82 7.51
CA SER A 115 7.24 0.92 6.31
C SER A 115 8.71 1.09 6.67
N LYS A 116 9.03 1.87 7.72
CA LYS A 116 10.40 1.99 8.23
C LYS A 116 10.95 0.63 8.69
N VAL A 117 10.18 -0.11 9.49
CA VAL A 117 10.57 -1.45 9.97
C VAL A 117 10.83 -2.41 8.81
N VAL A 118 9.98 -2.40 7.79
CA VAL A 118 10.16 -3.24 6.59
C VAL A 118 11.42 -2.82 5.84
N CYS A 119 11.62 -1.52 5.61
CA CYS A 119 12.83 -1.01 4.95
C CYS A 119 14.10 -1.38 5.72
N ASP A 120 14.09 -1.32 7.06
CA ASP A 120 15.20 -1.74 7.89
C ASP A 120 15.49 -3.24 7.73
N THR A 121 14.44 -4.06 7.66
CA THR A 121 14.56 -5.52 7.44
C THR A 121 15.12 -5.86 6.06
N VAL A 122 14.70 -5.11 5.02
CA VAL A 122 15.12 -5.34 3.63
C VAL A 122 16.49 -4.69 3.32
N ARG A 123 16.96 -3.76 4.15
CA ARG A 123 18.17 -2.95 3.90
C ARG A 123 19.39 -3.80 3.55
N GLN A 124 19.65 -4.87 4.29
CA GLN A 124 20.83 -5.71 4.06
C GLN A 124 20.76 -6.43 2.71
N GLU A 125 19.59 -6.97 2.35
CA GLU A 125 19.40 -7.65 1.07
C GLU A 125 19.47 -6.67 -0.11
N TYR A 126 18.89 -5.48 0.06
CA TYR A 126 19.00 -4.40 -0.92
C TYR A 126 20.48 -4.02 -1.15
N GLN A 127 21.25 -3.80 -0.08
CA GLN A 127 22.69 -3.50 -0.17
C GLN A 127 23.46 -4.63 -0.86
N ARG A 128 23.15 -5.90 -0.56
CA ARG A 128 23.77 -7.06 -1.22
C ARG A 128 23.52 -7.06 -2.72
N ARG A 129 22.27 -6.85 -3.13
CA ARG A 129 21.87 -6.82 -4.56
C ARG A 129 22.44 -5.61 -5.28
N LEU A 130 22.42 -4.45 -4.63
CA LEU A 130 23.01 -3.22 -5.18
C LEU A 130 24.52 -3.35 -5.36
N GLY A 131 25.23 -3.93 -4.38
CA GLY A 131 26.67 -4.20 -4.49
C GLY A 131 26.99 -5.14 -5.66
N ALA A 132 26.18 -6.19 -5.86
CA ALA A 132 26.32 -7.08 -7.01
C ALA A 132 26.12 -6.33 -8.35
N LEU A 133 25.11 -5.45 -8.42
CA LEU A 133 24.88 -4.60 -9.59
C LEU A 133 26.06 -3.65 -9.85
N CYS A 134 26.60 -2.99 -8.83
CA CYS A 134 27.74 -2.10 -8.97
C CYS A 134 29.01 -2.84 -9.43
N ASN A 135 29.24 -4.05 -8.93
CA ASN A 135 30.34 -4.89 -9.40
C ASN A 135 30.17 -5.30 -10.87
N ALA A 136 28.96 -5.67 -11.28
CA ALA A 136 28.66 -5.96 -12.67
C ALA A 136 28.85 -4.72 -13.57
N ALA A 137 28.44 -3.54 -13.10
CA ALA A 137 28.63 -2.29 -13.84
C ALA A 137 30.12 -1.95 -14.02
N ARG A 138 30.96 -2.15 -13.01
CA ARG A 138 32.42 -2.01 -13.13
C ARG A 138 33.02 -2.99 -14.12
N ALA A 139 32.62 -4.26 -14.04
CA ALA A 139 33.10 -5.29 -14.95
C ALA A 139 32.71 -4.97 -16.40
N LEU A 140 31.50 -4.47 -16.61
CA LEU A 140 31.03 -4.04 -17.92
C LEU A 140 31.82 -2.82 -18.45
N GLU A 141 32.10 -1.85 -17.60
CA GLU A 141 32.93 -0.69 -17.96
C GLU A 141 34.37 -1.10 -18.33
N ALA A 142 34.97 -2.03 -17.57
CA ALA A 142 36.28 -2.59 -17.91
C ALA A 142 36.25 -3.31 -19.27
N ALA A 143 35.25 -4.16 -19.51
CA ALA A 143 35.09 -4.85 -20.79
C ALA A 143 34.89 -3.89 -21.97
N ARG A 144 34.19 -2.76 -21.73
CA ARG A 144 34.03 -1.69 -22.73
C ARG A 144 35.38 -1.01 -23.02
N GLN A 145 36.17 -0.72 -22.00
CA GLN A 145 37.51 -0.13 -22.17
C GLN A 145 38.46 -1.06 -22.93
N ASP A 146 38.41 -2.37 -22.67
CA ASP A 146 39.19 -3.36 -23.41
C ASP A 146 38.80 -3.42 -24.89
N LEU A 147 37.50 -3.38 -25.19
CA LEU A 147 37.00 -3.31 -26.57
C LEU A 147 37.44 -2.02 -27.27
N ASP A 148 37.29 -0.87 -26.61
CA ASP A 148 37.71 0.42 -27.15
C ASP A 148 39.22 0.44 -27.42
N ALA A 149 40.03 -0.14 -26.51
CA ALA A 149 41.48 -0.23 -26.68
C ALA A 149 41.88 -1.08 -27.90
N LEU A 150 41.17 -2.17 -28.18
CA LEU A 150 41.38 -2.96 -29.40
C LEU A 150 41.03 -2.14 -30.65
N LEU A 151 39.92 -1.39 -30.62
CA LEU A 151 39.53 -0.54 -31.75
C LEU A 151 40.54 0.60 -31.98
N ASP A 152 41.04 1.21 -30.90
CA ASP A 152 42.09 2.23 -30.95
C ASP A 152 43.39 1.66 -31.56
N GLN A 153 43.75 0.40 -31.27
CA GLN A 153 44.90 -0.27 -31.89
C GLN A 153 44.72 -0.49 -33.40
N LEU A 154 43.53 -0.93 -33.83
CA LEU A 154 43.24 -1.09 -35.26
C LEU A 154 43.31 0.26 -35.99
N ASP A 155 42.78 1.31 -35.38
CA ASP A 155 42.84 2.67 -35.92
C ASP A 155 44.29 3.19 -35.97
N ALA A 156 45.12 2.87 -34.96
CA ALA A 156 46.54 3.26 -34.92
C ALA A 156 47.39 2.59 -36.02
N GLU A 157 47.06 1.36 -36.40
CA GLU A 157 47.70 0.61 -37.48
C GLU A 157 47.05 0.89 -38.86
N ASP A 158 46.14 1.87 -38.95
CA ASP A 158 45.38 2.22 -40.16
C ASP A 158 44.61 1.03 -40.78
N ILE A 159 44.14 0.11 -39.93
CA ILE A 159 43.40 -1.09 -40.35
C ILE A 159 41.92 -0.76 -40.51
N ARG A 160 41.36 -1.06 -41.68
CA ARG A 160 39.92 -0.87 -41.95
C ARG A 160 39.05 -1.80 -41.08
N LYS A 161 38.39 -1.24 -40.06
CA LYS A 161 37.52 -1.96 -39.12
C LYS A 161 36.15 -2.38 -39.65
N ASP A 162 35.74 -1.94 -40.84
CA ASP A 162 34.43 -2.27 -41.44
C ASP A 162 34.20 -3.78 -41.59
N TYR A 163 35.27 -4.55 -41.79
CA TYR A 163 35.20 -6.02 -41.90
C TYR A 163 34.78 -6.70 -40.59
N LEU A 164 34.97 -6.05 -39.43
CA LEU A 164 34.57 -6.57 -38.13
C LEU A 164 33.10 -6.32 -37.80
N ARG A 165 32.41 -5.45 -38.57
CA ARG A 165 31.03 -5.01 -38.28
C ARG A 165 30.88 -4.59 -36.81
N VAL A 166 31.72 -3.64 -36.40
CA VAL A 166 31.84 -3.20 -35.00
C VAL A 166 30.48 -2.84 -34.41
N ILE A 167 30.15 -3.43 -33.26
CA ILE A 167 28.98 -3.11 -32.46
C ILE A 167 29.44 -2.28 -31.26
N THR A 168 28.91 -1.07 -31.13
CA THR A 168 29.23 -0.19 -30.01
C THR A 168 28.07 -0.20 -29.00
N PRO A 169 28.32 -0.41 -27.70
CA PRO A 169 27.27 -0.42 -26.67
C PRO A 169 26.80 1.01 -26.34
N HIS A 170 26.02 1.63 -27.23
CA HIS A 170 25.56 3.01 -27.10
C HIS A 170 24.78 3.32 -25.82
N PHE A 171 24.16 2.31 -25.19
CA PHE A 171 23.45 2.47 -23.92
C PHE A 171 24.36 2.89 -22.75
N MET A 172 25.69 2.71 -22.89
CA MET A 172 26.68 3.15 -21.90
C MET A 172 27.11 4.61 -22.08
N GLY A 173 26.62 5.30 -23.11
CA GLY A 173 27.06 6.63 -23.49
C GLY A 173 28.40 6.63 -24.23
N ASP A 174 28.95 7.83 -24.44
CA ASP A 174 30.31 7.98 -24.96
C ASP A 174 31.33 7.50 -23.90
N ARG A 175 32.48 7.01 -24.35
CA ARG A 175 33.66 6.73 -23.50
C ARG A 175 34.01 7.89 -22.57
N ARG A 176 33.73 9.13 -22.97
CA ARG A 176 33.98 10.34 -22.19
C ARG A 176 32.86 10.71 -21.21
N ASP A 177 31.67 10.13 -21.35
CA ASP A 177 30.50 10.48 -20.55
C ASP A 177 30.52 9.88 -19.14
N GLY A 178 31.31 8.83 -18.89
CA GLY A 178 31.48 8.26 -17.55
C GLY A 178 30.18 7.80 -16.86
N LYS A 179 29.16 7.37 -17.61
CA LYS A 179 27.81 7.02 -17.09
C LYS A 179 27.85 6.01 -15.94
N VAL A 180 28.70 4.98 -16.05
CA VAL A 180 28.92 4.00 -14.98
C VAL A 180 29.53 4.67 -13.74
N GLY A 181 30.51 5.56 -13.95
CA GLY A 181 31.12 6.33 -12.86
C GLY A 181 30.12 7.23 -12.13
N TYR A 182 29.20 7.88 -12.85
CA TYR A 182 28.12 8.68 -12.25
C TYR A 182 27.19 7.82 -11.40
N PHE A 183 26.75 6.67 -11.91
CA PHE A 183 25.92 5.73 -11.16
C PHE A 183 26.61 5.22 -9.88
N LEU A 184 27.89 4.85 -9.97
CA LEU A 184 28.67 4.42 -8.81
C LEU A 184 28.83 5.55 -7.78
N LYS A 185 29.04 6.79 -8.25
CA LYS A 185 29.12 7.97 -7.39
C LYS A 185 27.78 8.27 -6.69
N GLU A 186 26.66 8.11 -7.38
CA GLU A 186 25.32 8.25 -6.80
C GLU A 186 25.10 7.20 -5.70
N CYS A 187 25.46 5.94 -5.97
CA CYS A 187 25.37 4.87 -4.98
C CYS A 187 26.24 5.15 -3.75
N ALA A 188 27.48 5.62 -3.94
CA ALA A 188 28.36 6.02 -2.85
C ALA A 188 27.82 7.25 -2.08
N GLY A 189 27.29 8.25 -2.79
CA GLY A 189 26.67 9.43 -2.21
C GLY A 189 25.42 9.13 -1.36
N ALA A 190 24.70 8.07 -1.70
CA ALA A 190 23.58 7.56 -0.92
C ALA A 190 24.00 6.70 0.30
N GLY A 191 25.31 6.56 0.55
CA GLY A 191 25.85 5.82 1.69
C GLY A 191 25.89 4.29 1.49
N HIS A 192 25.81 3.82 0.25
CA HIS A 192 26.03 2.41 -0.06
C HIS A 192 27.53 2.15 -0.22
N ASN A 193 28.06 1.14 0.48
CA ASN A 193 29.43 0.66 0.29
C ASN A 193 29.49 -0.13 -1.03
N VAL A 194 29.60 0.60 -2.13
CA VAL A 194 29.75 0.05 -3.48
C VAL A 194 31.18 0.14 -3.92
#